data_AF-A0A8S0GX50-F1
#
_entry.id   AF-A0A8S0GX50-F1
#
_cell.length_a   1.000
_cell.length_b   1.000
_cell.length_c   1.000
_cell.angle_alpha   90.00
_cell.angle_beta   90.00
_cell.angle_gamma   90.00
#
_symmetry.space_group_name_H-M   'P 1'
#
loop_
_entity.id
_entity.type
_entity.pdbx_description
1 polymer ?
#
loop_
_entity_poly.entity_id
_entity_poly.type
_entity_poly.pdbx_seq_one_letter_code
_entity_poly.pdbx_strand_id
1 'polypeptide(L)'
;MEVLVILLLITGVITLLVVYANKRSAGNDLGITLDEAAQINRAAHLSAIEPQVGLQLAQRLTGKARQLGLFQMPAALYRQGHPEQALEVLAELDETYQPMALNQLLETLLDNDGPQAVLGLLERLHQPLPSAPLLRIPLLLAKGEHEQARALLVTFGVNQLSPDSPGEHRQLAALQRSLGLADEAAISIGLAWQLLLKQPVNELDPHEIEQTLREYRAQGQDAQFPAMAAQLPGSARIIVVTLLMETGEFEAGFELLAQAPSQRTTSATRRCSN
;
A
#
# COMPACT_ATOMS: atom_id res chain seq x y z
N MET A 1 -56.83 9.83 22.30
CA MET A 1 -55.67 9.96 23.23
C MET A 1 -54.45 9.25 22.66
N GLU A 2 -54.56 7.99 22.22
CA GLU A 2 -53.42 7.20 21.70
C GLU A 2 -52.76 7.77 20.43
N VAL A 3 -53.55 8.26 19.46
CA VAL A 3 -53.02 8.81 18.19
C VAL A 3 -52.14 10.06 18.41
N LEU A 4 -52.48 10.87 19.41
CA LEU A 4 -51.76 12.12 19.71
C LEU A 4 -50.42 11.84 20.41
N VAL A 5 -50.35 10.77 21.21
CA VAL A 5 -49.12 10.28 21.84
C VAL A 5 -48.15 9.71 20.80
N ILE A 6 -48.66 8.96 19.82
CA ILE A 6 -47.85 8.42 18.71
C ILE A 6 -47.25 9.56 17.87
N LEU A 7 -48.02 10.61 17.59
CA LEU A 7 -47.56 11.75 16.79
C LEU A 7 -46.49 12.58 17.52
N LEU A 8 -46.59 12.70 18.84
CA LEU A 8 -45.56 13.33 19.69
C LEU A 8 -44.28 12.48 19.79
N LEU A 9 -44.40 11.16 19.82
CA LEU A 9 -43.26 10.25 19.78
C LEU A 9 -42.53 10.34 18.44
N ILE A 10 -43.26 10.37 17.32
CA ILE A 10 -42.67 10.48 15.99
C ILE A 10 -41.94 11.82 15.82
N THR A 11 -42.57 12.94 16.21
CA THR A 11 -41.92 14.26 16.13
C THR A 11 -40.73 14.38 17.09
N GLY A 12 -40.81 13.78 18.27
CA GLY A 12 -39.69 13.68 19.22
C GLY A 12 -38.52 12.86 18.67
N VAL A 13 -38.77 11.73 18.02
CA VAL A 13 -37.74 10.90 17.39
C VAL A 13 -37.12 11.61 16.18
N ILE A 14 -37.91 12.30 15.37
CA ILE A 14 -37.42 13.09 14.22
C ILE A 14 -36.54 14.26 14.70
N THR A 15 -36.95 15.00 15.72
CA THR A 15 -36.12 16.08 16.28
C THR A 15 -34.86 15.54 16.92
N LEU A 16 -34.92 14.40 17.62
CA LEU A 16 -33.74 13.73 18.17
C LEU A 16 -32.79 13.27 17.06
N LEU A 17 -33.30 12.73 15.94
CA LEU A 17 -32.50 12.32 14.78
C LEU A 17 -31.87 13.50 14.06
N VAL A 18 -32.58 14.62 13.90
CA VAL A 18 -32.04 15.85 13.30
C VAL A 18 -30.95 16.46 14.19
N VAL A 19 -31.16 16.49 15.50
CA VAL A 19 -30.16 16.95 16.46
C VAL A 19 -28.96 16.01 16.48
N TYR A 20 -29.16 14.68 16.43
CA TYR A 20 -28.07 13.71 16.41
C TYR A 20 -27.28 13.76 15.09
N ALA A 21 -27.94 13.94 13.95
CA ALA A 21 -27.31 14.16 12.65
C ALA A 21 -26.47 15.45 12.65
N ASN A 22 -27.02 16.57 13.16
CA ASN A 22 -26.27 17.82 13.28
C ASN A 22 -25.12 17.73 14.30
N LYS A 23 -25.28 16.97 15.39
CA LYS A 23 -24.21 16.77 16.38
C LYS A 23 -23.10 15.85 15.88
N ARG A 24 -23.41 14.92 14.97
CA ARG A 24 -22.40 14.10 14.27
C ARG A 24 -21.62 14.91 13.23
N SER A 25 -22.25 15.91 12.60
CA SER A 25 -21.55 16.90 11.77
C SER A 25 -20.64 17.84 12.57
N ALA A 26 -20.98 18.12 13.84
CA ALA A 26 -20.17 18.99 14.71
C ALA A 26 -18.92 18.31 15.32
N GLY A 27 -18.69 17.00 15.08
CA GLY A 27 -17.62 16.23 15.71
C GLY A 27 -16.39 15.97 14.85
N ASN A 28 -16.45 16.19 13.53
CA ASN A 28 -15.36 15.92 12.58
C ASN A 28 -15.35 16.97 11.45
N ASP A 29 -15.65 18.23 11.78
CA ASP A 29 -15.58 19.29 10.77
C ASP A 29 -14.10 19.64 10.55
N LEU A 30 -13.47 18.94 9.60
CA LEU A 30 -12.11 19.20 9.15
C LEU A 30 -11.95 20.61 8.55
N GLY A 31 -13.02 21.41 8.49
CA GLY A 31 -13.07 22.72 7.86
C GLY A 31 -13.10 22.62 6.34
N ILE A 32 -13.63 21.51 5.81
CA ILE A 32 -13.60 21.16 4.38
C ILE A 32 -15.03 20.84 3.95
N THR A 33 -15.48 21.52 2.91
CA THR A 33 -16.80 21.30 2.31
C THR A 33 -16.86 19.95 1.58
N LEU A 34 -18.07 19.43 1.39
CA LEU A 34 -18.26 18.16 0.67
C LEU A 34 -17.74 18.22 -0.79
N ASP A 35 -17.80 19.40 -1.42
CA ASP A 35 -17.28 19.63 -2.76
C ASP A 35 -15.74 19.61 -2.77
N GLU A 36 -15.10 20.28 -1.80
CA GLU A 36 -13.64 20.23 -1.64
C GLU A 36 -13.15 18.81 -1.37
N ALA A 37 -13.87 18.02 -0.56
CA ALA A 37 -13.54 16.62 -0.34
C ALA A 37 -13.59 15.78 -1.63
N ALA A 38 -14.61 16.01 -2.48
CA ALA A 38 -14.70 15.35 -3.78
C ALA A 38 -13.55 15.76 -4.72
N GLN A 39 -13.16 17.04 -4.71
CA GLN A 39 -12.04 17.54 -5.49
C GLN A 39 -10.69 17.00 -4.99
N ILE A 40 -10.48 16.88 -3.68
CA ILE A 40 -9.30 16.25 -3.08
C ILE A 40 -9.20 14.79 -3.53
N ASN A 41 -10.28 14.02 -3.41
CA ASN A 41 -10.29 12.62 -3.87
C ASN A 41 -10.00 12.51 -5.37
N ARG A 42 -10.54 13.42 -6.18
CA ARG A 42 -10.27 13.44 -7.62
C ARG A 42 -8.82 13.77 -7.92
N ALA A 43 -8.23 14.74 -7.25
CA ALA A 43 -6.81 15.06 -7.37
C ALA A 43 -5.94 13.86 -6.96
N ALA A 44 -6.28 13.18 -5.86
CA ALA A 44 -5.59 11.97 -5.41
C ALA A 44 -5.63 10.84 -6.46
N HIS A 45 -6.82 10.53 -7.00
CA HIS A 45 -6.93 9.53 -8.07
C HIS A 45 -6.14 9.90 -9.33
N LEU A 46 -6.19 11.18 -9.74
CA LEU A 46 -5.43 11.63 -10.90
C LEU A 46 -3.93 11.64 -10.65
N SER A 47 -3.47 11.83 -9.41
CA SER A 47 -2.04 11.77 -9.08
C SER A 47 -1.40 10.44 -9.46
N ALA A 48 -2.14 9.34 -9.40
CA ALA A 48 -1.64 8.01 -9.75
C ALA A 48 -1.44 7.82 -11.27
N ILE A 49 -2.11 8.60 -12.11
CA ILE A 49 -2.16 8.40 -13.58
C ILE A 49 -1.54 9.60 -14.30
N GLU A 50 -2.04 10.81 -14.02
CA GLU A 50 -1.63 12.09 -14.57
C GLU A 50 -1.42 13.14 -13.45
N PRO A 51 -0.29 13.11 -12.73
CA PRO A 51 0.01 13.98 -11.60
C PRO A 51 0.06 15.46 -11.95
N GLN A 52 0.36 15.84 -13.19
CA GLN A 52 0.25 17.24 -13.60
C GLN A 52 -1.21 17.73 -13.55
N VAL A 53 -2.17 16.91 -13.98
CA VAL A 53 -3.60 17.24 -13.91
C VAL A 53 -4.09 17.20 -12.46
N GLY A 54 -3.63 16.21 -11.67
CA GLY A 54 -3.87 16.15 -10.23
C GLY A 54 -3.40 17.41 -9.51
N LEU A 55 -2.18 17.88 -9.83
CA LEU A 55 -1.60 19.09 -9.27
C LEU A 55 -2.41 20.34 -9.65
N GLN A 56 -2.81 20.49 -10.91
CA GLN A 56 -3.64 21.62 -11.35
C GLN A 56 -4.98 21.68 -10.61
N LEU A 57 -5.58 20.53 -10.30
CA LEU A 57 -6.80 20.47 -9.50
C LEU A 57 -6.52 20.84 -8.03
N ALA A 58 -5.47 20.29 -7.44
CA ALA A 58 -5.07 20.60 -6.07
C ALA A 58 -4.75 22.09 -5.88
N GLN A 59 -4.12 22.73 -6.87
CA GLN A 59 -3.79 24.17 -6.85
C GLN A 59 -5.01 25.08 -6.91
N ARG A 60 -6.18 24.60 -7.37
CA ARG A 60 -7.44 25.36 -7.37
C ARG A 60 -8.13 25.38 -6.01
N LEU A 61 -7.77 24.45 -5.13
CA LEU A 61 -8.26 24.40 -3.77
C LEU A 61 -7.63 25.51 -2.93
N THR A 62 -8.23 25.81 -1.78
CA THR A 62 -7.73 26.84 -0.86
C THR A 62 -7.57 26.31 0.55
N GLY A 63 -6.78 27.02 1.37
CA GLY A 63 -6.54 26.68 2.77
C GLY A 63 -6.11 25.22 2.98
N LYS A 64 -6.77 24.55 3.94
CA LYS A 64 -6.46 23.16 4.31
C LYS A 64 -6.82 22.15 3.20
N ALA A 65 -7.84 22.43 2.39
CA ALA A 65 -8.19 21.58 1.27
C ALA A 65 -7.06 21.54 0.23
N ARG A 66 -6.41 22.69 -0.02
CA ARG A 66 -5.20 22.75 -0.86
C ARG A 66 -4.07 21.90 -0.30
N GLN A 67 -3.77 22.03 0.98
CA GLN A 67 -2.71 21.26 1.64
C GLN A 67 -2.94 19.75 1.51
N LEU A 68 -4.17 19.29 1.71
CA LEU A 68 -4.55 17.89 1.52
C LEU A 68 -4.52 17.43 0.06
N GLY A 69 -4.91 18.30 -0.88
CA GLY A 69 -4.81 18.01 -2.31
C GLY A 69 -3.36 17.91 -2.79
N LEU A 70 -2.47 18.75 -2.25
CA LEU A 70 -1.05 18.77 -2.59
C LEU A 70 -0.25 17.66 -1.91
N PHE A 71 -0.69 17.18 -0.75
CA PHE A 71 0.02 16.20 0.08
C PHE A 71 0.56 14.97 -0.68
N GLN A 72 -0.22 14.40 -1.61
CA GLN A 72 0.19 13.19 -2.36
C GLN A 72 1.02 13.50 -3.62
N MET A 73 1.11 14.77 -4.02
CA MET A 73 1.72 15.17 -5.28
C MET A 73 3.24 14.99 -5.33
N PRO A 74 4.04 15.26 -4.26
CA PRO A 74 5.49 15.10 -4.34
C PRO A 74 5.91 13.70 -4.78
N ALA A 75 5.39 12.66 -4.14
CA ALA A 75 5.67 11.26 -4.51
C ALA A 75 5.22 10.92 -5.94
N ALA A 76 4.03 11.40 -6.33
CA ALA A 76 3.48 11.15 -7.67
C ALA A 76 4.29 11.83 -8.79
N LEU A 77 4.65 13.10 -8.61
CA LEU A 77 5.46 13.86 -9.56
C LEU A 77 6.87 13.28 -9.69
N TYR A 78 7.47 12.85 -8.59
CA TYR A 78 8.80 12.24 -8.61
C TYR A 78 8.82 10.96 -9.44
N ARG A 79 7.85 10.05 -9.23
CA ARG A 79 7.71 8.81 -10.02
C ARG A 79 7.58 9.04 -11.52
N GLN A 80 7.03 10.18 -11.93
CA GLN A 80 6.87 10.53 -13.34
C GLN A 80 8.05 11.34 -13.91
N GLY A 81 9.17 11.42 -13.18
CA GLY A 81 10.36 12.11 -13.67
C GLY A 81 10.27 13.63 -13.58
N HIS A 82 9.47 14.16 -12.65
CA HIS A 82 9.37 15.60 -12.35
C HIS A 82 9.92 15.95 -10.95
N PRO A 83 11.21 15.65 -10.66
CA PRO A 83 11.76 15.77 -9.30
C PRO A 83 11.83 17.21 -8.79
N GLU A 84 12.15 18.18 -9.66
CA GLU A 84 12.21 19.60 -9.26
C GLU A 84 10.83 20.12 -8.83
N GLN A 85 9.80 19.83 -9.62
CA GLN A 85 8.43 20.21 -9.31
C GLN A 85 7.89 19.49 -8.07
N ALA A 86 8.27 18.23 -7.86
CA ALA A 86 7.93 17.50 -6.64
C ALA A 86 8.47 18.21 -5.38
N LEU A 87 9.70 18.73 -5.46
CA LEU A 87 10.33 19.45 -4.36
C LEU A 87 9.76 20.85 -4.15
N GLU A 88 9.38 21.55 -5.21
CA GLU A 88 8.63 22.80 -5.12
C GLU A 88 7.31 22.60 -4.38
N VAL A 89 6.51 21.59 -4.79
CA VAL A 89 5.24 21.28 -4.14
C VAL A 89 5.43 20.85 -2.70
N LEU A 90 6.47 20.06 -2.39
CA LEU A 90 6.82 19.68 -1.02
C LEU A 90 7.14 20.92 -0.15
N ALA A 91 7.83 21.92 -0.70
CA ALA A 91 8.16 23.15 0.00
C ALA A 91 6.95 24.08 0.23
N GLU A 92 5.88 23.94 -0.59
CA GLU A 92 4.61 24.67 -0.41
C GLU A 92 3.76 24.11 0.74
N LEU A 93 4.02 22.88 1.17
CA LEU A 93 3.27 22.26 2.26
C LEU A 93 3.64 22.88 3.60
N ASP A 94 2.63 23.05 4.46
CA ASP A 94 2.85 23.54 5.81
C ASP A 94 3.49 22.48 6.73
N GLU A 95 3.86 22.89 7.94
CA GLU A 95 4.53 22.04 8.94
C GLU A 95 3.72 20.80 9.37
N THR A 96 2.41 20.77 9.13
CA THR A 96 1.56 19.63 9.43
C THR A 96 1.71 18.55 8.37
N TYR A 97 1.75 18.94 7.09
CA TYR A 97 1.70 18.01 5.95
C TYR A 97 3.06 17.71 5.36
N GLN A 98 4.01 18.66 5.41
CA GLN A 98 5.33 18.51 4.80
C GLN A 98 6.08 17.27 5.30
N PRO A 99 6.20 17.00 6.63
CA PRO A 99 6.94 15.82 7.10
C PRO A 99 6.31 14.51 6.63
N MET A 100 4.98 14.46 6.58
CA MET A 100 4.25 13.29 6.11
C MET A 100 4.46 13.07 4.60
N ALA A 101 4.38 14.14 3.81
CA ALA A 101 4.58 14.08 2.36
C ALA A 101 6.04 13.73 2.00
N LEU A 102 7.00 14.24 2.78
CA LEU A 102 8.40 13.85 2.67
C LEU A 102 8.55 12.36 2.94
N ASN A 103 8.02 11.82 4.05
CA ASN A 103 8.10 10.38 4.32
C ASN A 103 7.50 9.54 3.18
N GLN A 104 6.32 9.92 2.65
CA GLN A 104 5.71 9.22 1.52
C GLN A 104 6.59 9.27 0.26
N LEU A 105 7.25 10.40 -0.01
CA LEU A 105 8.22 10.52 -1.09
C LEU A 105 9.44 9.62 -0.86
N LEU A 106 9.98 9.56 0.36
CA LEU A 106 11.13 8.71 0.69
C LEU A 106 10.78 7.23 0.59
N GLU A 107 9.59 6.81 1.01
CA GLU A 107 9.09 5.43 0.83
C GLU A 107 9.00 5.09 -0.65
N THR A 108 8.38 5.97 -1.43
CA THR A 108 8.26 5.79 -2.87
C THR A 108 9.62 5.68 -3.56
N LEU A 109 10.59 6.50 -3.16
CA LEU A 109 11.96 6.44 -3.68
C LEU A 109 12.70 5.18 -3.27
N LEU A 110 12.53 4.76 -2.01
CA LEU A 110 13.15 3.54 -1.51
C LEU A 110 12.68 2.32 -2.32
N ASP A 111 11.39 2.26 -2.64
CA ASP A 111 10.77 1.15 -3.36
C ASP A 111 11.18 1.11 -4.84
N ASN A 112 11.33 2.26 -5.49
CA ASN A 112 11.58 2.32 -6.94
C ASN A 112 13.08 2.42 -7.29
N ASP A 113 13.83 3.24 -6.56
CA ASP A 113 15.21 3.62 -6.90
C ASP A 113 16.24 3.15 -5.85
N GLY A 114 15.77 2.67 -4.69
CA GLY A 114 16.60 2.11 -3.64
C GLY A 114 17.20 3.14 -2.66
N PRO A 115 17.95 2.67 -1.67
CA PRO A 115 18.35 3.50 -0.52
C PRO A 115 19.34 4.62 -0.87
N GLN A 116 20.15 4.47 -1.93
CA GLN A 116 21.10 5.52 -2.34
C GLN A 116 20.37 6.75 -2.91
N ALA A 117 19.27 6.56 -3.63
CA ALA A 117 18.45 7.66 -4.14
C ALA A 117 17.84 8.46 -2.98
N VAL A 118 17.33 7.76 -1.96
CA VAL A 118 16.79 8.37 -0.75
C VAL A 118 17.87 9.17 0.01
N LEU A 119 19.07 8.59 0.19
CA LEU A 119 20.18 9.29 0.83
C LEU A 119 20.57 10.57 0.08
N GLY A 120 20.67 10.51 -1.26
CA GLY A 120 20.97 11.68 -2.09
C GLY A 120 19.90 12.78 -1.98
N LEU A 121 18.63 12.40 -1.89
CA LEU A 121 17.55 13.37 -1.67
C LEU A 121 17.64 14.03 -0.29
N LEU A 122 17.87 13.24 0.76
CA LEU A 122 18.02 13.76 2.12
C LEU A 122 19.19 14.74 2.24
N GLU A 123 20.33 14.42 1.61
CA GLU A 123 21.49 15.30 1.55
C GLU A 123 21.16 16.62 0.85
N ARG A 124 20.53 16.55 -0.33
CA ARG A 124 20.09 17.74 -1.08
C ARG A 124 19.16 18.64 -0.26
N LEU A 125 18.23 18.04 0.48
CA LEU A 125 17.29 18.75 1.33
C LEU A 125 17.85 19.14 2.70
N HIS A 126 19.10 18.77 3.02
CA HIS A 126 19.72 18.94 4.33
C HIS A 126 18.87 18.37 5.47
N GLN A 127 18.19 17.25 5.20
CA GLN A 127 17.31 16.56 6.15
C GLN A 127 18.05 15.44 6.88
N PRO A 128 17.76 15.20 8.18
CA PRO A 128 18.32 14.06 8.89
C PRO A 128 17.71 12.74 8.38
N LEU A 129 18.32 11.62 8.75
CA LEU A 129 17.72 10.31 8.53
C LEU A 129 16.34 10.23 9.20
N PRO A 130 15.33 9.63 8.53
CA PRO A 130 14.00 9.47 9.09
C PRO A 130 14.03 8.67 10.40
N SER A 131 13.03 8.92 11.25
CA SER A 131 12.84 8.21 12.51
C SER A 131 12.10 6.88 12.33
N ALA A 132 11.27 6.76 11.30
CA ALA A 132 10.51 5.55 10.97
C ALA A 132 11.46 4.37 10.69
N PRO A 133 11.40 3.26 11.46
CA PRO A 133 12.38 2.18 11.33
C PRO A 133 12.43 1.53 9.94
N LEU A 134 11.28 1.30 9.30
CA LEU A 134 11.21 0.69 7.96
C LEU A 134 11.89 1.53 6.87
N LEU A 135 11.92 2.86 7.03
CA LEU A 135 12.71 3.75 6.18
C LEU A 135 14.17 3.81 6.63
N ARG A 136 14.41 3.94 7.94
CA ARG A 136 15.73 4.22 8.51
C ARG A 136 16.71 3.06 8.33
N ILE A 137 16.27 1.83 8.57
CA ILE A 137 17.13 0.64 8.54
C ILE A 137 17.79 0.45 7.15
N PRO A 138 17.06 0.45 6.02
CA PRO A 138 17.68 0.38 4.70
C PRO A 138 18.76 1.44 4.47
N LEU A 139 18.55 2.66 4.96
CA LEU A 139 19.51 3.77 4.81
C LEU A 139 20.76 3.55 5.67
N LEU A 140 20.60 3.04 6.90
CA LEU A 140 21.72 2.66 7.75
C LEU A 140 22.57 1.56 7.09
N LEU A 141 21.92 0.53 6.51
CA LEU A 141 22.61 -0.53 5.78
C LEU A 141 23.36 0.02 4.56
N ALA A 142 22.75 0.90 3.78
CA ALA A 142 23.36 1.54 2.62
C ALA A 142 24.57 2.42 2.99
N LYS A 143 24.58 2.97 4.20
CA LYS A 143 25.72 3.70 4.79
C LYS A 143 26.77 2.80 5.44
N GLY A 144 26.55 1.48 5.48
CA GLY A 144 27.44 0.52 6.13
C GLY A 144 27.29 0.44 7.65
N GLU A 145 26.30 1.09 8.24
CA GLU A 145 26.03 1.17 9.68
C GLU A 145 25.26 -0.07 10.20
N HIS A 146 25.78 -1.28 9.91
CA HIS A 146 25.12 -2.57 10.14
C HIS A 146 24.75 -2.82 11.61
N GLU A 147 25.62 -2.47 12.55
CA GLU A 147 25.36 -2.67 13.99
C GLU A 147 24.18 -1.82 14.49
N GLN A 148 24.06 -0.58 14.02
CA GLN A 148 22.93 0.28 14.37
C GLN A 148 21.63 -0.23 13.74
N ALA A 149 21.67 -0.67 12.49
CA ALA A 149 20.52 -1.28 11.82
C ALA A 149 20.06 -2.56 12.55
N ARG A 150 21.00 -3.43 12.96
CA ARG A 150 20.69 -4.63 13.75
C ARG A 150 20.08 -4.27 15.10
N ALA A 151 20.67 -3.33 15.83
CA ALA A 151 20.14 -2.90 17.12
C ALA A 151 18.70 -2.37 17.01
N LEU A 152 18.40 -1.63 15.93
CA LEU A 152 17.06 -1.12 15.68
C LEU A 152 16.06 -2.26 15.41
N LEU A 153 16.41 -3.27 14.60
CA LEU A 153 15.56 -4.44 14.35
C LEU A 153 15.31 -5.31 15.58
N VAL A 154 16.25 -5.38 16.53
CA VAL A 154 16.02 -6.10 17.79
C VAL A 154 14.89 -5.46 18.60
N THR A 155 14.75 -4.12 18.51
CA THR A 155 13.69 -3.38 19.21
C THR A 155 12.42 -3.20 18.37
N PHE A 156 12.53 -3.33 17.04
CA PHE A 156 11.45 -3.13 16.08
C PHE A 156 11.11 -4.45 15.39
N GLY A 157 10.07 -5.11 15.89
CA GLY A 157 9.52 -6.34 15.35
C GLY A 157 8.07 -6.20 14.90
N VAL A 158 7.45 -7.35 14.64
CA VAL A 158 6.11 -7.48 14.05
C VAL A 158 5.00 -6.76 14.83
N ASN A 159 5.16 -6.60 16.16
CA ASN A 159 4.17 -5.97 17.03
C ASN A 159 4.11 -4.44 16.89
N GLN A 160 5.12 -3.83 16.25
CA GLN A 160 5.18 -2.39 16.00
C GLN A 160 4.66 -2.03 14.59
N LEU A 161 4.36 -3.03 13.76
CA LEU A 161 3.82 -2.83 12.42
C LEU A 161 2.31 -2.60 12.45
N SER A 162 1.79 -2.02 11.37
CA SER A 162 0.37 -2.02 11.11
C SER A 162 -0.14 -3.47 11.03
N PRO A 163 -1.20 -3.84 11.77
CA PRO A 163 -1.68 -5.21 11.83
C PRO A 163 -2.24 -5.71 10.49
N ASP A 164 -2.61 -4.78 9.59
CA ASP A 164 -3.31 -5.08 8.34
C ASP A 164 -2.48 -4.74 7.08
N SER A 165 -1.16 -4.60 7.21
CA SER A 165 -0.27 -4.22 6.08
C SER A 165 0.67 -5.35 5.66
N PRO A 166 0.28 -6.22 4.71
CA PRO A 166 1.18 -7.28 4.23
C PRO A 166 2.53 -6.77 3.74
N GLY A 167 2.54 -5.59 3.08
CA GLY A 167 3.75 -4.95 2.56
C GLY A 167 4.76 -4.62 3.64
N GLU A 168 4.32 -4.08 4.78
CA GLU A 168 5.21 -3.78 5.92
C GLU A 168 5.83 -5.04 6.50
N HIS A 169 5.06 -6.12 6.65
CA HIS A 169 5.56 -7.41 7.15
C HIS A 169 6.57 -8.03 6.17
N ARG A 170 6.32 -7.95 4.86
CA ARG A 170 7.25 -8.38 3.81
C ARG A 170 8.55 -7.56 3.85
N GLN A 171 8.45 -6.24 3.98
CA GLN A 171 9.62 -5.36 4.07
C GLN A 171 10.46 -5.67 5.31
N LEU A 172 9.81 -5.88 6.47
CA LEU A 172 10.49 -6.28 7.69
C LEU A 172 11.21 -7.63 7.52
N ALA A 173 10.59 -8.61 6.86
CA ALA A 173 11.19 -9.91 6.59
C ALA A 173 12.48 -9.77 5.76
N ALA A 174 12.44 -8.97 4.69
CA ALA A 174 13.61 -8.72 3.85
C ALA A 174 14.76 -8.06 4.64
N LEU A 175 14.44 -7.09 5.52
CA LEU A 175 15.41 -6.43 6.38
C LEU A 175 16.04 -7.41 7.40
N GLN A 176 15.22 -8.22 8.06
CA GLN A 176 15.68 -9.25 8.99
C GLN A 176 16.59 -10.26 8.30
N ARG A 177 16.21 -10.75 7.11
CA ARG A 177 17.05 -11.63 6.29
C ARG A 177 18.39 -10.99 5.95
N SER A 178 18.39 -9.72 5.51
CA SER A 178 19.61 -9.00 5.14
C SER A 178 20.63 -8.88 6.28
N LEU A 179 20.15 -8.95 7.53
CA LEU A 179 20.95 -8.91 8.74
C LEU A 179 21.14 -10.29 9.39
N GLY A 180 20.80 -11.38 8.70
CA GLY A 180 21.00 -12.75 9.19
C GLY A 180 20.08 -13.16 10.35
N LEU A 181 18.95 -12.49 10.53
CA LEU A 181 17.88 -12.82 11.49
C LEU A 181 16.86 -13.75 10.80
N ALA A 182 17.29 -14.98 10.50
CA ALA A 182 16.54 -15.89 9.63
C ALA A 182 15.20 -16.35 10.22
N ASP A 183 15.17 -16.66 11.53
CA ASP A 183 13.95 -17.12 12.20
C ASP A 183 12.90 -15.99 12.27
N GLU A 184 13.32 -14.76 12.57
CA GLU A 184 12.45 -13.59 12.58
C GLU A 184 11.94 -13.26 11.18
N ALA A 185 12.81 -13.35 10.16
CA ALA A 185 12.43 -13.13 8.77
C ALA A 185 11.34 -14.13 8.31
N ALA A 186 11.47 -15.41 8.71
CA ALA A 186 10.49 -16.45 8.41
C ALA A 186 9.14 -16.19 9.08
N ILE A 187 9.14 -15.69 10.33
CA ILE A 187 7.92 -15.30 11.03
C ILE A 187 7.24 -14.13 10.31
N SER A 188 7.99 -13.07 10.00
CA SER A 188 7.46 -11.86 9.36
C SER A 188 6.88 -12.14 7.98
N ILE A 189 7.56 -12.93 7.13
CA ILE A 189 7.03 -13.27 5.81
C ILE A 189 5.80 -14.21 5.90
N GLY A 190 5.77 -15.09 6.90
CA GLY A 190 4.60 -15.91 7.23
C GLY A 190 3.37 -15.06 7.58
N LEU A 191 3.56 -13.99 8.36
CA LEU A 191 2.49 -13.05 8.68
C LEU A 191 2.04 -12.27 7.44
N ALA A 192 2.97 -11.80 6.61
CA ALA A 192 2.63 -11.13 5.34
C ALA A 192 1.72 -12.01 4.46
N TRP A 193 2.07 -13.29 4.30
CA TRP A 193 1.27 -14.25 3.56
C TRP A 193 -0.12 -14.46 4.16
N GLN A 194 -0.22 -14.63 5.48
CA GLN A 194 -1.51 -14.79 6.15
C GLN A 194 -2.40 -13.55 6.00
N LEU A 195 -1.82 -12.35 6.02
CA LEU A 195 -2.56 -11.11 5.81
C LEU A 195 -3.07 -10.98 4.37
N LEU A 196 -2.27 -11.36 3.37
CA LEU A 196 -2.73 -11.43 1.98
C LEU A 196 -3.92 -12.37 1.83
N LEU A 197 -3.85 -13.58 2.40
CA LEU A 197 -4.94 -14.57 2.28
C LEU A 197 -6.23 -14.17 3.02
N LYS A 198 -6.18 -13.20 3.93
CA LYS A 198 -7.39 -12.63 4.57
C LYS A 198 -8.09 -11.63 3.68
N GLN A 199 -7.41 -11.08 2.66
CA GLN A 199 -8.01 -10.12 1.76
C GLN A 199 -9.08 -10.78 0.88
N PRO A 200 -10.16 -10.05 0.53
CA PRO A 200 -11.12 -10.50 -0.46
C PRO A 200 -10.44 -10.89 -1.78
N VAL A 201 -10.93 -11.92 -2.46
CA VAL A 201 -10.34 -12.43 -3.71
C VAL A 201 -10.24 -11.35 -4.81
N ASN A 202 -11.16 -10.39 -4.81
CA ASN A 202 -11.20 -9.26 -5.75
C ASN A 202 -10.23 -8.11 -5.40
N GLU A 203 -9.62 -8.15 -4.21
CA GLU A 203 -8.67 -7.15 -3.71
C GLU A 203 -7.23 -7.69 -3.65
N LEU A 204 -7.05 -9.01 -3.85
CA LEU A 204 -5.73 -9.63 -3.96
C LEU A 204 -4.95 -9.04 -5.14
N ASP A 205 -3.94 -8.24 -4.84
CA ASP A 205 -3.02 -7.69 -5.84
C ASP A 205 -2.01 -8.78 -6.28
N PRO A 206 -1.99 -9.14 -7.58
CA PRO A 206 -0.99 -10.06 -8.14
C PRO A 206 0.45 -9.64 -7.84
N HIS A 207 0.73 -8.35 -7.81
CA HIS A 207 2.07 -7.83 -7.54
C HIS A 207 2.50 -8.13 -6.10
N GLU A 208 1.64 -7.90 -5.10
CA GLU A 208 1.95 -8.22 -3.70
C GLU A 208 2.15 -9.72 -3.48
N ILE A 209 1.36 -10.57 -4.16
CA ILE A 209 1.56 -12.03 -4.15
C ILE A 209 2.93 -12.40 -4.70
N GLU A 210 3.28 -11.89 -5.89
CA GLU A 210 4.56 -12.19 -6.53
C GLU A 210 5.73 -11.74 -5.64
N GLN A 211 5.68 -10.51 -5.11
CA GLN A 211 6.73 -9.97 -4.26
C GLN A 211 6.90 -10.77 -2.96
N THR A 212 5.79 -11.22 -2.37
CA THR A 212 5.82 -12.05 -1.16
C THR A 212 6.47 -13.41 -1.45
N LEU A 213 6.11 -14.04 -2.56
CA LEU A 213 6.74 -15.30 -3.00
C LEU A 213 8.22 -15.11 -3.33
N ARG A 214 8.62 -14.00 -3.97
CA ARG A 214 10.02 -13.70 -4.24
C ARG A 214 10.84 -13.56 -2.95
N GLU A 215 10.27 -13.02 -1.87
CA GLU A 215 10.94 -12.97 -0.57
C GLU A 215 11.02 -14.36 0.11
N TYR A 216 9.97 -15.19 0.05
CA TYR A 216 10.07 -16.61 0.46
C TYR A 216 11.22 -17.32 -0.27
N ARG A 217 11.35 -17.08 -1.58
CA ARG A 217 12.45 -17.61 -2.38
C ARG A 217 13.80 -17.09 -1.96
N ALA A 218 13.92 -15.80 -1.67
CA ALA A 218 15.16 -15.23 -1.16
C ALA A 218 15.58 -15.84 0.20
N GLN A 219 14.63 -16.41 0.94
CA GLN A 219 14.83 -17.19 2.16
C GLN A 219 15.03 -18.70 1.90
N GLY A 220 15.03 -19.16 0.65
CA GLY A 220 15.23 -20.56 0.26
C GLY A 220 14.01 -21.47 0.49
N GLN A 221 12.80 -20.91 0.48
CA GLN A 221 11.57 -21.61 0.84
C GLN A 221 10.72 -22.08 -0.36
N ASP A 222 11.30 -22.20 -1.56
CA ASP A 222 10.62 -22.59 -2.80
C ASP A 222 9.84 -23.91 -2.69
N ALA A 223 10.29 -24.85 -1.84
CA ALA A 223 9.61 -26.12 -1.60
C ALA A 223 8.15 -25.96 -1.10
N GLN A 224 7.79 -24.80 -0.54
CA GLN A 224 6.44 -24.51 -0.06
C GLN A 224 5.49 -24.03 -1.16
N PHE A 225 6.01 -23.64 -2.33
CA PHE A 225 5.25 -22.97 -3.38
C PHE A 225 4.04 -23.78 -3.88
N PRO A 226 4.12 -25.11 -4.09
CA PRO A 226 2.94 -25.89 -4.47
C PRO A 226 1.81 -25.83 -3.45
N ALA A 227 2.12 -25.88 -2.15
CA ALA A 227 1.14 -25.76 -1.08
C ALA A 227 0.56 -24.34 -0.97
N MET A 228 1.37 -23.32 -1.25
CA MET A 228 0.92 -21.92 -1.32
C MET A 228 -0.01 -21.70 -2.52
N ALA A 229 0.29 -22.28 -3.69
CA ALA A 229 -0.57 -22.19 -4.88
C ALA A 229 -1.97 -22.76 -4.63
N ALA A 230 -2.09 -23.82 -3.82
CA ALA A 230 -3.39 -24.40 -3.48
C ALA A 230 -4.30 -23.43 -2.71
N GLN A 231 -3.73 -22.50 -1.95
CA GLN A 231 -4.45 -21.48 -1.18
C GLN A 231 -4.90 -20.28 -2.03
N LEU A 232 -4.30 -20.11 -3.21
CA LEU A 232 -4.59 -18.99 -4.10
C LEU A 232 -5.79 -19.26 -5.02
N PRO A 233 -6.53 -18.20 -5.42
CA PRO A 233 -7.53 -18.29 -6.47
C PRO A 233 -6.88 -18.73 -7.79
N GLY A 234 -7.64 -19.43 -8.64
CA GLY A 234 -7.11 -20.05 -9.86
C GLY A 234 -6.37 -19.09 -10.80
N SER A 235 -6.81 -17.83 -10.89
CA SER A 235 -6.14 -16.78 -11.68
C SER A 235 -4.77 -16.38 -11.14
N ALA A 236 -4.56 -16.43 -9.82
CA ALA A 236 -3.28 -16.05 -9.19
C ALA A 236 -2.27 -17.21 -9.14
N ARG A 237 -2.71 -18.45 -9.32
CA ARG A 237 -1.80 -19.63 -9.35
C ARG A 237 -0.74 -19.56 -10.42
N ILE A 238 -1.02 -18.85 -11.52
CA ILE A 238 -0.06 -18.65 -12.61
C ILE A 238 1.22 -17.95 -12.13
N ILE A 239 1.13 -17.10 -11.10
CA ILE A 239 2.29 -16.42 -10.50
C ILE A 239 3.27 -17.45 -9.94
N VAL A 240 2.75 -18.43 -9.19
CA VAL A 240 3.55 -19.51 -8.60
C VAL A 240 4.18 -20.38 -9.69
N VAL A 241 3.41 -20.71 -10.74
CA VAL A 241 3.92 -21.45 -11.90
C VAL A 241 5.10 -20.69 -12.52
N THR A 242 4.92 -19.41 -12.86
CA THR A 242 5.98 -18.60 -13.46
C THR A 242 7.24 -18.60 -12.61
N LEU A 243 7.09 -18.40 -11.30
CA LEU A 243 8.23 -18.41 -10.37
C LEU A 243 8.94 -19.77 -10.36
N LEU A 244 8.23 -20.90 -10.32
CA LEU A 244 8.84 -22.24 -10.36
C LEU A 244 9.57 -22.48 -11.70
N MET A 245 9.00 -22.03 -12.81
CA MET A 245 9.63 -22.14 -14.13
C MET A 245 10.93 -21.31 -14.22
N GLU A 246 10.98 -20.13 -13.61
CA GLU A 246 12.19 -19.29 -13.56
C GLU A 246 13.38 -20.00 -12.88
N THR A 247 13.12 -20.90 -11.92
CA THR A 247 14.16 -21.63 -11.19
C THR A 247 14.42 -23.04 -11.71
N GLY A 248 13.73 -23.44 -12.80
CA GLY A 248 13.88 -24.75 -13.40
C GLY A 248 13.10 -25.88 -12.72
N GLU A 249 12.19 -25.54 -11.80
CA GLU A 249 11.28 -26.48 -11.12
C GLU A 249 10.09 -26.82 -12.03
N PHE A 250 10.39 -27.30 -13.24
CA PHE A 250 9.41 -27.49 -14.32
C PHE A 250 8.32 -28.50 -13.96
N GLU A 251 8.67 -29.59 -13.28
CA GLU A 251 7.73 -30.65 -12.91
C GLU A 251 6.62 -30.11 -12.01
N ALA A 252 6.97 -29.44 -10.90
CA ALA A 252 6.02 -28.79 -10.01
C ALA A 252 5.19 -27.72 -10.74
N GLY A 253 5.82 -26.95 -11.64
CA GLY A 253 5.12 -25.95 -12.45
C GLY A 253 4.07 -26.57 -13.38
N PHE A 254 4.40 -27.68 -14.07
CA PHE A 254 3.47 -28.37 -14.96
C PHE A 254 2.34 -29.08 -14.20
N GLU A 255 2.63 -29.67 -13.03
CA GLU A 255 1.61 -30.25 -12.17
C GLU A 255 0.57 -29.22 -11.74
N LEU A 256 1.01 -28.01 -11.35
CA LEU A 256 0.11 -26.91 -11.00
C LEU A 256 -0.72 -26.43 -12.19
N LEU A 257 -0.15 -26.38 -13.39
CA LEU A 257 -0.89 -26.04 -14.62
C LEU A 257 -1.95 -27.09 -14.95
N ALA A 258 -1.65 -28.38 -14.78
CA ALA A 258 -2.61 -29.46 -15.02
C ALA A 258 -3.80 -29.43 -14.04
N GLN A 259 -3.60 -28.85 -12.86
CA GLN A 259 -4.63 -28.66 -11.83
C GLN A 259 -5.49 -27.40 -12.05
N ALA A 260 -5.09 -26.48 -12.95
CA ALA A 260 -5.93 -25.34 -13.30
C ALA A 260 -7.11 -25.83 -14.14
N PRO A 261 -8.37 -25.62 -13.73
CA PRO A 261 -9.50 -26.04 -14.53
C PRO A 261 -9.41 -25.32 -15.88
N SER A 262 -9.29 -26.09 -16.95
CA SER A 262 -9.39 -25.60 -18.31
C SER A 262 -10.56 -24.63 -18.37
N GLN A 263 -10.32 -23.35 -18.65
CA GLN A 263 -11.35 -22.48 -19.18
C GLN A 263 -11.81 -23.18 -20.46
N ARG A 264 -12.86 -24.01 -20.35
CA ARG A 264 -13.55 -24.55 -21.50
C ARG A 264 -14.08 -23.31 -22.21
N THR A 265 -13.37 -22.88 -23.24
CA THR A 265 -13.92 -22.09 -24.32
C THR A 265 -15.21 -22.76 -24.72
N THR A 266 -16.33 -22.21 -24.25
CA THR A 266 -17.63 -22.37 -24.88
C THR A 266 -17.58 -21.60 -26.20
N SER A 267 -16.73 -22.06 -27.13
CA SER A 267 -16.92 -21.76 -28.54
C SER A 267 -18.18 -22.48 -28.94
N ALA A 268 -19.27 -21.74 -28.87
CA ALA A 268 -20.58 -22.11 -29.36
C ALA A 268 -20.44 -22.75 -30.74
N THR A 269 -20.80 -24.02 -30.84
CA THR A 269 -21.11 -24.68 -32.10
C THR A 269 -22.37 -24.02 -32.66
N ARG A 270 -22.23 -22.85 -33.31
CA ARG A 270 -23.25 -22.27 -34.16
C ARG A 270 -22.90 -22.59 -35.60
N ARG A 271 -23.74 -23.46 -36.18
CA ARG A 271 -24.07 -23.58 -37.61
C ARG A 271 -22.92 -23.94 -38.55
N CYS A 272 -23.01 -25.14 -39.10
CA CYS A 272 -23.27 -25.34 -40.52
C CYS A 272 -23.68 -26.80 -40.72
N SER A 273 -24.94 -27.05 -41.08
CA SER A 273 -25.38 -28.12 -42.00
C SER A 273 -26.90 -28.05 -42.16
N ASN A 274 -27.28 -27.63 -43.37
CA ASN A 274 -28.51 -27.77 -44.15
C ASN A 274 -29.77 -28.35 -43.48
#